data_AF-A0A7Y5B719-F1
#
_entry.id   AF-A0A7Y5B719-F1
#
_cell.length_a   1.000
_cell.length_b   1.000
_cell.length_c   1.000
_cell.angle_alpha   90.00
_cell.angle_beta   90.00
_cell.angle_gamma   90.00
#
_symmetry.space_group_name_H-M   'P 1'
#
loop_
_entity.id
_entity.type
_entity.pdbx_description
1 polymer ?
#
loop_
_entity_poly.entity_id
_entity_poly.type
_entity_poly.pdbx_seq_one_letter_code
_entity_poly.pdbx_strand_id
1 'polypeptide(L)'
;MKRIVAVLLVAVVGAAFAQDPPPRFELDTRDIRLTPPPVRQPQSIQNDILRARVNTFYGPTGLITVPHAYVATQGRITLGTFFAENKSVSANYGLIDSIEVGGAYIDRTGMSNKSIANGKVNVIPANFKNIEVGIGIIDAIDAINQTFFVVASAELAPTSGMQEREVVGLRVHGGYGSGVFREEFIGGAEILFSYKVSVIGEWDGRQFNAGLRYARDEALRLQIGILAKRLFFSTTYAFTF
;
A
#
# COMPACT_ATOMS: atom_id res chain seq x y z
N MET A 1 20.92 -16.94 30.29
CA MET A 1 21.41 -15.70 30.95
C MET A 1 22.25 -14.90 29.96
N LYS A 2 21.79 -13.69 29.60
CA LYS A 2 22.55 -12.46 29.34
C LYS A 2 24.02 -12.57 28.85
N ARG A 3 24.31 -12.22 27.60
CA ARG A 3 24.92 -10.92 27.18
C ARG A 3 25.41 -10.91 25.73
N ILE A 4 24.97 -9.86 25.03
CA ILE A 4 25.58 -9.24 23.85
C ILE A 4 26.83 -8.47 24.31
N VAL A 5 27.93 -8.49 23.56
CA VAL A 5 28.79 -7.31 23.26
C VAL A 5 29.50 -7.54 21.92
N ALA A 6 29.33 -6.58 21.01
CA ALA A 6 30.06 -6.44 19.75
C ALA A 6 31.42 -5.76 19.96
N VAL A 7 32.42 -6.08 19.14
CA VAL A 7 33.59 -5.22 18.93
C VAL A 7 33.84 -5.09 17.43
N LEU A 8 33.69 -3.84 16.98
CA LEU A 8 34.02 -3.32 15.67
C LEU A 8 35.52 -2.95 15.69
N LEU A 9 36.31 -3.41 14.72
CA LEU A 9 37.64 -2.86 14.46
C LEU A 9 37.76 -2.49 12.99
N VAL A 10 37.92 -1.19 12.76
CA VAL A 10 38.17 -0.54 11.47
C VAL A 10 39.67 -0.64 11.18
N ALA A 11 40.04 -1.12 10.01
CA ALA A 11 41.40 -1.01 9.47
C ALA A 11 41.36 -0.17 8.19
N VAL A 12 41.92 1.02 8.27
CA VAL A 12 42.23 1.92 7.16
C VAL A 12 43.58 1.50 6.60
N VAL A 13 43.65 1.20 5.30
CA VAL A 13 44.92 1.13 4.56
C VAL A 13 44.78 1.99 3.32
N GLY A 14 45.54 3.09 3.30
CA GLY A 14 45.81 3.87 2.09
C GLY A 14 47.02 3.28 1.37
N ALA A 15 46.97 3.28 0.04
CA ALA A 15 48.14 3.26 -0.82
C ALA A 15 47.81 4.03 -2.11
N ALA A 16 48.79 4.78 -2.59
CA ALA A 16 48.65 5.84 -3.57
C ALA A 16 49.26 5.47 -4.95
N PHE A 17 48.91 6.28 -5.95
CA PHE A 17 49.57 6.55 -7.25
C PHE A 17 49.36 5.55 -8.41
N ALA A 18 48.64 5.99 -9.46
CA ALA A 18 49.22 6.55 -10.70
C ALA A 18 48.07 7.10 -11.57
N GLN A 19 48.17 8.36 -12.00
CA GLN A 19 47.19 9.03 -12.86
C GLN A 19 47.59 8.86 -14.32
N ASP A 20 46.81 8.13 -15.11
CA ASP A 20 46.81 8.28 -16.57
C ASP A 20 46.01 9.53 -16.96
N PRO A 21 46.46 10.32 -17.95
CA PRO A 21 45.66 11.44 -18.45
C PRO A 21 44.40 10.91 -19.15
N PRO A 22 43.22 11.54 -18.93
CA PRO A 22 41.99 11.08 -19.54
C PRO A 22 42.00 11.27 -21.07
N PRO A 23 41.33 10.40 -21.83
CA PRO A 23 41.18 10.55 -23.26
C PRO A 23 40.41 11.84 -23.59
N ARG A 24 40.89 12.57 -24.61
CA ARG A 24 40.18 13.72 -25.17
C ARG A 24 38.96 13.21 -25.95
N PHE A 25 37.77 13.49 -25.44
CA PHE A 25 36.52 13.33 -26.18
C PHE A 25 36.32 14.54 -27.10
N GLU A 26 36.41 14.32 -28.40
CA GLU A 26 36.00 15.29 -29.43
C GLU A 26 34.47 15.20 -29.55
N LEU A 27 33.77 16.24 -29.07
CA LEU A 27 32.30 16.31 -29.15
C LEU A 27 31.91 16.75 -30.57
N ASP A 28 31.38 15.83 -31.36
CA ASP A 28 30.66 16.16 -32.59
C ASP A 28 29.33 16.85 -32.22
N THR A 29 29.28 18.16 -32.39
CA THR A 29 28.14 19.00 -31.99
C THR A 29 26.98 18.98 -32.98
N ARG A 30 26.94 18.07 -33.96
CA ARG A 30 25.98 18.18 -35.08
C ARG A 30 24.63 17.50 -34.88
N ASP A 31 24.42 16.70 -33.83
CA ASP A 31 23.14 15.98 -33.65
C ASP A 31 22.66 15.88 -32.18
N ILE A 32 22.66 16.99 -31.43
CA ILE A 32 21.94 17.05 -30.15
C ILE A 32 20.52 17.56 -30.40
N ARG A 33 19.62 16.68 -30.86
CA ARG A 33 18.19 16.88 -30.61
C ARG A 33 17.97 16.69 -29.11
N LEU A 34 17.89 17.81 -28.39
CA LEU A 34 17.48 17.84 -26.98
C LEU A 34 16.02 17.41 -26.88
N THR A 35 15.75 16.11 -26.91
CA THR A 35 14.55 15.63 -26.22
C THR A 35 14.75 15.95 -24.75
N PRO A 36 13.83 16.70 -24.12
CA PRO A 36 13.92 16.95 -22.70
C PRO A 36 13.99 15.58 -22.00
N PRO A 37 14.89 15.40 -21.01
CA PRO A 37 14.95 14.16 -20.27
C PRO A 37 13.56 13.89 -19.67
N PRO A 38 13.08 12.63 -19.65
CA PRO A 38 11.82 12.31 -19.02
C PRO A 38 11.84 12.87 -17.60
N VAL A 39 10.84 13.69 -17.28
CA VAL A 39 10.70 14.30 -15.96
C VAL A 39 10.56 13.15 -14.97
N ARG A 40 11.63 12.83 -14.23
CA ARG A 40 11.59 11.82 -13.17
C ARG A 40 10.58 12.30 -12.13
N GLN A 41 9.46 11.58 -12.01
CA GLN A 41 8.56 11.82 -10.89
C GLN A 41 9.35 11.56 -9.59
N PRO A 42 9.22 12.42 -8.57
CA PRO A 42 9.85 12.21 -7.28
C PRO A 42 9.52 10.81 -6.73
N GLN A 43 10.51 10.10 -6.20
CA GLN A 43 10.36 8.72 -5.72
C GLN A 43 9.26 8.54 -4.66
N SER A 44 8.95 9.59 -3.89
CA SER A 44 7.84 9.63 -2.93
C SER A 44 6.48 9.44 -3.60
N ILE A 45 6.27 10.08 -4.76
CA ILE A 45 5.05 10.01 -5.55
C ILE A 45 4.85 8.60 -6.10
N GLN A 46 5.93 8.03 -6.62
CA GLN A 46 5.92 6.67 -7.14
C GLN A 46 5.63 5.66 -6.03
N ASN A 47 6.19 5.81 -4.83
CA ASN A 47 5.91 4.94 -3.69
C ASN A 47 4.45 5.00 -3.21
N ASP A 48 3.82 6.17 -3.26
CA ASP A 48 2.43 6.36 -2.82
C ASP A 48 1.42 5.78 -3.82
N ILE A 49 1.70 5.90 -5.12
CA ILE A 49 0.94 5.24 -6.18
C ILE A 49 1.17 3.73 -6.10
N LEU A 50 2.43 3.32 -6.01
CA LEU A 50 2.82 1.92 -5.99
C LEU A 50 2.21 1.23 -4.79
N ARG A 51 2.36 1.70 -3.55
CA ARG A 51 1.88 1.01 -2.32
C ARG A 51 0.36 0.94 -2.17
N ALA A 52 -0.38 1.48 -3.15
CA ALA A 52 -1.81 1.26 -3.34
C ALA A 52 -2.64 1.39 -2.06
N ARG A 53 -2.39 2.50 -1.33
CA ARG A 53 -3.11 2.92 -0.12
C ARG A 53 -4.55 3.32 -0.46
N VAL A 54 -5.40 2.33 -0.67
CA VAL A 54 -6.82 2.48 -1.02
C VAL A 54 -7.67 2.09 0.18
N ASN A 55 -8.74 2.83 0.44
CA ASN A 55 -9.65 2.51 1.53
C ASN A 55 -10.43 1.22 1.19
N THR A 56 -10.47 0.29 2.13
CA THR A 56 -11.34 -0.89 2.05
C THR A 56 -12.80 -0.50 2.24
N PHE A 57 -13.72 -1.44 1.99
CA PHE A 57 -15.14 -1.28 2.33
C PHE A 57 -15.36 -0.83 3.79
N TYR A 58 -14.54 -1.32 4.73
CA TYR A 58 -14.64 -1.03 6.17
C TYR A 58 -13.85 0.21 6.61
N GLY A 59 -13.15 0.87 5.69
CA GLY A 59 -12.38 2.08 5.98
C GLY A 59 -10.88 1.89 5.87
N PRO A 60 -10.20 1.07 6.69
CA PRO A 60 -8.74 1.00 6.72
C PRO A 60 -8.13 0.77 5.35
N THR A 61 -6.88 1.21 5.16
CA THR A 61 -6.17 0.95 3.91
C THR A 61 -5.93 -0.55 3.68
N GLY A 62 -6.15 -1.02 2.45
CA GLY A 62 -6.13 -2.45 2.13
C GLY A 62 -6.39 -2.80 0.67
N LEU A 63 -6.84 -4.03 0.47
CA LEU A 63 -7.21 -4.58 -0.83
C LEU A 63 -8.64 -4.16 -1.20
N ILE A 64 -9.63 -5.03 -0.99
CA ILE A 64 -11.06 -4.77 -1.24
C ILE A 64 -11.77 -4.64 0.11
N THR A 65 -11.72 -5.69 0.93
CA THR A 65 -12.25 -5.71 2.30
C THR A 65 -11.19 -6.05 3.34
N VAL A 66 -10.12 -6.71 2.94
CA VAL A 66 -9.02 -7.12 3.81
C VAL A 66 -8.00 -5.99 3.93
N PRO A 67 -7.66 -5.57 5.17
CA PRO A 67 -6.59 -4.61 5.40
C PRO A 67 -5.23 -5.17 4.97
N HIS A 68 -4.31 -4.28 4.59
CA HIS A 68 -2.88 -4.59 4.48
C HIS A 68 -2.08 -3.85 5.56
N ALA A 69 -0.79 -4.15 5.68
CA ALA A 69 0.08 -3.56 6.69
C ALA A 69 0.33 -2.06 6.50
N TYR A 70 0.35 -1.56 5.26
CA TYR A 70 0.61 -0.14 4.98
C TYR A 70 -0.46 0.74 5.61
N VAL A 71 -0.05 1.93 6.08
CA VAL A 71 -0.92 2.98 6.63
C VAL A 71 -0.99 4.17 5.67
N ALA A 72 -2.02 5.01 5.82
CA ALA A 72 -2.13 6.32 5.19
C ALA A 72 -0.86 7.14 5.43
N THR A 73 -0.42 7.87 4.41
CA THR A 73 0.76 8.75 4.50
C THR A 73 0.55 9.79 5.60
N GLN A 74 1.60 10.11 6.37
CA GLN A 74 1.52 11.15 7.39
C GLN A 74 0.98 12.47 6.81
N GLY A 75 0.05 13.10 7.53
CA GLY A 75 -0.55 14.37 7.13
C GLY A 75 -1.53 14.28 5.96
N ARG A 76 -1.75 13.10 5.39
CA ARG A 76 -2.65 12.88 4.24
C ARG A 76 -4.00 12.35 4.71
N ILE A 77 -5.07 12.96 4.19
CA ILE A 77 -6.45 12.45 4.34
C ILE A 77 -6.79 11.63 3.10
N THR A 78 -7.34 10.43 3.26
CA THR A 78 -7.91 9.64 2.16
C THR A 78 -9.41 9.47 2.33
N LEU A 79 -10.18 9.89 1.33
CA LEU A 79 -11.62 9.70 1.26
C LEU A 79 -11.94 8.56 0.30
N GLY A 80 -12.64 7.54 0.79
CA GLY A 80 -13.05 6.38 0.01
C GLY A 80 -14.56 6.36 -0.23
N THR A 81 -14.98 5.90 -1.40
CA THR A 81 -16.35 5.47 -1.65
C THR A 81 -16.36 4.05 -2.18
N PHE A 82 -17.33 3.25 -1.76
CA PHE A 82 -17.47 1.86 -2.17
C PHE A 82 -18.93 1.58 -2.51
N PHE A 83 -19.17 0.97 -3.67
CA PHE A 83 -20.49 0.67 -4.20
C PHE A 83 -20.57 -0.80 -4.57
N ALA A 84 -21.36 -1.57 -3.81
CA ALA A 84 -21.76 -2.93 -4.13
C ALA A 84 -23.23 -3.10 -3.67
N GLU A 85 -23.61 -4.29 -3.19
CA GLU A 85 -24.89 -4.49 -2.51
C GLU A 85 -25.02 -3.60 -1.27
N ASN A 86 -23.93 -3.46 -0.50
CA ASN A 86 -23.79 -2.42 0.51
C ASN A 86 -22.90 -1.31 -0.02
N LYS A 87 -23.05 -0.11 0.52
CA LYS A 87 -22.24 1.05 0.14
C LYS A 87 -21.50 1.58 1.35
N SER A 88 -20.34 2.18 1.12
CA SER A 88 -19.65 2.88 2.20
C SER A 88 -18.98 4.16 1.72
N VAL A 89 -18.88 5.10 2.65
CA VAL A 89 -18.02 6.29 2.53
C VAL A 89 -17.07 6.24 3.71
N SER A 90 -15.78 6.40 3.47
CA SER A 90 -14.75 6.32 4.50
C SER A 90 -13.79 7.49 4.44
N ALA A 91 -13.20 7.80 5.59
CA ALA A 91 -12.15 8.79 5.72
C ALA A 91 -11.06 8.22 6.62
N ASN A 92 -9.80 8.27 6.18
CA ASN A 92 -8.65 7.93 7.01
C ASN A 92 -7.64 9.08 7.01
N TYR A 93 -6.86 9.17 8.08
CA TYR A 93 -5.79 10.13 8.28
C TYR A 93 -4.54 9.43 8.80
N GLY A 94 -3.40 9.69 8.16
CA GLY A 94 -2.09 9.27 8.66
C GLY A 94 -1.61 10.24 9.75
N LEU A 95 -1.66 9.81 11.01
CA LEU A 95 -1.19 10.61 12.16
C LEU A 95 0.33 10.80 12.12
N ILE A 96 1.02 9.68 11.94
CA ILE A 96 2.47 9.56 11.75
C ILE A 96 2.71 8.43 10.74
N ASP A 97 3.95 8.28 10.24
CA ASP A 97 4.28 7.28 9.22
C ASP A 97 3.98 5.82 9.59
N SER A 98 3.66 5.55 10.86
CA SER A 98 3.29 4.24 11.37
C SER A 98 1.86 4.13 11.89
N ILE A 99 1.04 5.19 11.88
CA ILE A 99 -0.31 5.16 12.48
C ILE A 99 -1.36 5.79 11.55
N GLU A 100 -2.41 5.03 11.29
CA GLU A 100 -3.63 5.45 10.60
C GLU A 100 -4.81 5.41 11.57
N VAL A 101 -5.66 6.43 11.53
CA VAL A 101 -6.99 6.42 12.15
C VAL A 101 -8.03 6.86 11.13
N GLY A 102 -9.26 6.42 11.33
CA GLY A 102 -10.32 6.77 10.41
C GLY A 102 -11.67 6.24 10.83
N GLY A 103 -12.58 6.26 9.88
CA GLY A 103 -13.91 5.73 10.06
C GLY A 103 -14.63 5.54 8.73
N ALA A 104 -15.76 4.84 8.79
CA ALA A 104 -16.61 4.65 7.65
C ALA A 104 -18.08 4.76 8.05
N TYR A 105 -18.89 5.31 7.16
CA TYR A 105 -20.34 5.19 7.19
C TYR A 105 -20.75 4.12 6.20
N ILE A 106 -21.48 3.11 6.66
CA ILE A 106 -21.88 1.95 5.88
C ILE A 106 -23.40 1.94 5.74
N ASP A 107 -23.85 2.08 4.49
CA ASP A 107 -25.22 1.88 4.04
C ASP A 107 -25.44 0.39 3.80
N ARG A 108 -26.27 -0.22 4.65
CA ARG A 108 -26.50 -1.66 4.69
C ARG A 108 -27.87 -1.97 4.12
N THR A 109 -27.92 -2.57 2.94
CA THR A 109 -29.19 -2.87 2.26
C THR A 109 -30.07 -3.76 3.14
N GLY A 110 -31.29 -3.28 3.41
CA GLY A 110 -32.27 -3.98 4.25
C GLY A 110 -31.98 -3.94 5.76
N MET A 111 -31.01 -3.15 6.21
CA MET A 111 -30.62 -3.03 7.63
C MET A 111 -30.39 -1.57 8.01
N SER A 112 -30.13 -1.29 9.30
CA SER A 112 -29.77 0.07 9.74
C SER A 112 -28.36 0.43 9.31
N ASN A 113 -28.19 1.67 8.87
CA ASN A 113 -26.89 2.25 8.54
C ASN A 113 -26.06 2.43 9.80
N LYS A 114 -24.73 2.30 9.68
CA LYS A 114 -23.81 2.35 10.81
C LYS A 114 -22.59 3.19 10.50
N SER A 115 -22.17 3.96 11.49
CA SER A 115 -20.85 4.57 11.51
C SER A 115 -19.91 3.66 12.29
N ILE A 116 -18.69 3.49 11.82
CA ILE A 116 -17.64 2.72 12.49
C ILE A 116 -16.38 3.56 12.58
N ALA A 117 -15.60 3.36 13.63
CA ALA A 117 -14.28 3.97 13.81
C ALA A 117 -13.20 2.90 13.66
N ASN A 118 -12.05 3.25 13.09
CA ASN A 118 -10.97 2.33 12.85
C ASN A 118 -9.60 2.94 13.22
N GLY A 119 -8.63 2.05 13.44
CA GLY A 119 -7.26 2.42 13.74
C GLY A 119 -6.30 1.31 13.38
N LYS A 120 -5.10 1.67 12.92
CA LYS A 120 -4.08 0.72 12.49
C LYS A 120 -2.69 1.27 12.76
N VAL A 121 -1.81 0.40 13.23
CA VAL A 121 -0.40 0.66 13.44
C VAL A 121 0.43 -0.25 12.54
N ASN A 122 1.44 0.32 11.87
CA ASN A 122 2.42 -0.39 11.07
C ASN A 122 3.75 -0.51 11.84
N VAL A 123 4.32 -1.71 11.81
CA VAL A 123 5.63 -2.03 12.35
C VAL A 123 6.50 -2.59 11.23
N ILE A 124 7.67 -1.98 11.02
CA ILE A 124 8.68 -2.45 10.06
C ILE A 124 9.77 -3.17 10.86
N PRO A 125 9.91 -4.51 10.75
CA PRO A 125 10.94 -5.26 11.46
C PRO A 125 12.34 -4.85 10.99
N ALA A 126 13.25 -4.55 11.93
CA ALA A 126 14.60 -4.06 11.61
C ALA A 126 15.40 -4.96 10.65
N ASN A 127 15.14 -6.27 10.68
CA ASN A 127 15.86 -7.27 9.88
C ASN A 127 15.24 -7.53 8.50
N PHE A 128 14.03 -7.03 8.21
CA PHE A 128 13.27 -7.35 6.99
C PHE A 128 12.71 -6.09 6.34
N LYS A 129 13.50 -5.48 5.44
CA LYS A 129 13.13 -4.21 4.79
C LYS A 129 11.95 -4.32 3.82
N ASN A 130 11.61 -5.53 3.39
CA ASN A 130 10.53 -5.79 2.43
C ASN A 130 9.28 -6.39 3.09
N ILE A 131 9.25 -6.51 4.42
CA ILE A 131 8.12 -7.02 5.18
C ILE A 131 7.65 -5.93 6.13
N GLU A 132 6.35 -5.70 6.16
CA GLU A 132 5.70 -4.78 7.08
C GLU A 132 4.56 -5.51 7.79
N VAL A 133 4.33 -5.19 9.07
CA VAL A 133 3.28 -5.81 9.88
C VAL A 133 2.31 -4.74 10.33
N GLY A 134 1.04 -4.90 10.01
CA GLY A 134 -0.06 -4.06 10.47
C GLY A 134 -0.83 -4.74 11.57
N ILE A 135 -1.12 -4.01 12.65
CA ILE A 135 -2.04 -4.42 13.71
C ILE A 135 -3.12 -3.35 13.80
N GLY A 136 -4.38 -3.74 13.82
CA GLY A 136 -5.45 -2.76 13.84
C GLY A 136 -6.78 -3.26 14.36
N ILE A 137 -7.72 -2.31 14.41
CA ILE A 137 -9.10 -2.48 14.82
C ILE A 137 -10.01 -1.84 13.77
N ILE A 138 -11.05 -2.57 13.39
CA ILE A 138 -12.21 -2.10 12.63
C ILE A 138 -13.38 -2.05 13.61
N ASP A 139 -14.16 -0.98 13.54
CA ASP A 139 -15.33 -0.78 14.38
C ASP A 139 -15.02 -0.75 15.89
N ALA A 140 -14.14 0.17 16.28
CA ALA A 140 -13.73 0.38 17.67
C ALA A 140 -14.89 0.79 18.60
N ILE A 141 -16.01 1.25 18.04
CA ILE A 141 -17.22 1.66 18.78
C ILE A 141 -18.32 0.58 18.79
N ASP A 142 -18.02 -0.61 18.25
CA ASP A 142 -18.91 -1.79 18.24
C ASP A 142 -20.32 -1.53 17.66
N ALA A 143 -20.38 -0.84 16.52
CA ALA A 143 -21.65 -0.50 15.86
C ALA A 143 -22.19 -1.62 14.94
N ILE A 144 -21.31 -2.48 14.43
CA ILE A 144 -21.57 -3.65 13.58
C ILE A 144 -20.97 -4.91 14.21
N ASN A 145 -19.65 -4.94 14.35
CA ASN A 145 -18.88 -6.04 14.93
C ASN A 145 -17.43 -5.60 15.15
N GLN A 146 -17.05 -5.39 16.41
CA GLN A 146 -15.68 -5.05 16.76
C GLN A 146 -14.69 -6.10 16.25
N THR A 147 -13.75 -5.67 15.41
CA THR A 147 -12.86 -6.57 14.68
C THR A 147 -11.41 -6.19 14.90
N PHE A 148 -10.62 -7.10 15.48
CA PHE A 148 -9.17 -6.98 15.57
C PHE A 148 -8.51 -7.74 14.43
N PHE A 149 -7.39 -7.24 13.93
CA PHE A 149 -6.62 -7.94 12.90
C PHE A 149 -5.11 -7.72 13.05
N VAL A 150 -4.37 -8.69 12.53
CA VAL A 150 -2.93 -8.60 12.28
C VAL A 150 -2.65 -9.07 10.86
N VAL A 151 -1.87 -8.31 10.09
CA VAL A 151 -1.56 -8.63 8.70
C VAL A 151 -0.10 -8.33 8.42
N ALA A 152 0.63 -9.30 7.86
CA ALA A 152 1.93 -9.11 7.26
C ALA A 152 1.76 -8.78 5.77
N SER A 153 2.56 -7.86 5.27
CA SER A 153 2.62 -7.51 3.85
C SER A 153 4.07 -7.60 3.37
N ALA A 154 4.26 -8.20 2.21
CA ALA A 154 5.58 -8.33 1.61
C ALA A 154 5.56 -7.95 0.14
N GLU A 155 6.62 -7.29 -0.29
CA GLU A 155 6.90 -7.07 -1.71
C GLU A 155 7.88 -8.14 -2.18
N LEU A 156 7.40 -9.05 -3.04
CA LEU A 156 8.16 -10.21 -3.51
C LEU A 156 8.93 -9.91 -4.80
N ALA A 157 8.39 -9.03 -5.64
CA ALA A 157 9.08 -8.51 -6.82
C ALA A 157 9.16 -6.98 -6.68
N PRO A 158 10.39 -6.41 -6.61
CA PRO A 158 10.56 -4.98 -6.39
C PRO A 158 9.85 -4.15 -7.44
N THR A 159 9.08 -3.19 -6.96
CA THR A 159 8.38 -2.18 -7.75
C THR A 159 9.26 -0.95 -8.00
N SER A 160 10.40 -0.85 -7.32
CA SER A 160 11.45 0.14 -7.51
C SER A 160 12.10 -0.03 -8.89
N GLY A 161 11.61 0.70 -9.90
CA GLY A 161 12.11 0.63 -11.27
C GLY A 161 11.03 0.51 -12.34
N MET A 162 9.76 0.40 -11.95
CA MET A 162 8.61 0.43 -12.87
C MET A 162 8.39 1.82 -13.47
N GLN A 163 9.32 2.31 -14.28
CA GLN A 163 9.14 3.58 -14.99
C GLN A 163 8.65 3.41 -16.42
N GLU A 164 8.83 2.26 -17.08
CA GLU A 164 8.24 2.00 -18.43
C GLU A 164 8.55 0.61 -19.02
N ARG A 165 9.40 -0.23 -18.40
CA ARG A 165 9.73 -1.59 -18.87
C ARG A 165 9.16 -2.67 -17.95
N GLU A 166 8.51 -3.65 -18.57
CA GLU A 166 8.17 -5.06 -18.27
C GLU A 166 8.42 -5.71 -16.89
N VAL A 167 8.60 -4.97 -15.80
CA VAL A 167 8.66 -5.58 -14.47
C VAL A 167 7.23 -5.73 -13.97
N VAL A 168 6.78 -6.98 -13.86
CA VAL A 168 5.55 -7.33 -13.13
C VAL A 168 5.89 -7.34 -11.64
N GLY A 169 5.23 -6.47 -10.88
CA GLY A 169 5.39 -6.40 -9.43
C GLY A 169 4.43 -7.35 -8.76
N LEU A 170 4.85 -7.87 -7.61
CA LEU A 170 4.03 -8.78 -6.82
C LEU A 170 4.09 -8.38 -5.36
N ARG A 171 2.91 -8.17 -4.79
CA ARG A 171 2.74 -8.02 -3.35
C ARG A 171 1.82 -9.09 -2.82
N VAL A 172 2.13 -9.52 -1.61
CA VAL A 172 1.34 -10.48 -0.87
C VAL A 172 1.01 -9.93 0.50
N HIS A 173 -0.19 -10.26 0.95
CA HIS A 173 -0.75 -9.83 2.22
C HIS A 173 -1.36 -11.06 2.88
N GLY A 174 -1.04 -11.31 4.14
CA GLY A 174 -1.54 -12.47 4.86
C GLY A 174 -1.63 -12.19 6.35
N GLY A 175 -2.71 -12.65 6.96
CA GLY A 175 -3.03 -12.27 8.33
C GLY A 175 -4.19 -13.06 8.90
N TYR A 176 -4.65 -12.59 10.04
CA TYR A 176 -5.74 -13.17 10.79
C TYR A 176 -6.60 -12.05 11.38
N GLY A 177 -7.90 -12.27 11.45
CA GLY A 177 -8.81 -11.28 12.02
C GLY A 177 -10.02 -11.88 12.71
N SER A 178 -10.55 -11.17 13.71
CA SER A 178 -11.79 -11.51 14.42
C SER A 178 -13.02 -10.85 13.78
N GLY A 179 -14.19 -11.03 14.38
CA GLY A 179 -15.37 -10.20 14.08
C GLY A 179 -15.87 -10.36 12.64
N VAL A 180 -15.75 -9.32 11.80
CA VAL A 180 -16.15 -9.41 10.38
C VAL A 180 -15.36 -10.46 9.59
N PHE A 181 -14.18 -10.83 10.09
CA PHE A 181 -13.33 -11.89 9.53
C PHE A 181 -13.54 -13.26 10.20
N ARG A 182 -14.36 -13.37 11.26
CA ARG A 182 -14.80 -14.63 11.89
C ARG A 182 -13.67 -15.53 12.40
N GLU A 183 -12.62 -14.93 12.95
CA GLU A 183 -11.53 -15.72 13.53
C GLU A 183 -10.86 -16.63 12.48
N GLU A 184 -10.76 -16.13 11.25
CA GLU A 184 -10.21 -16.84 10.09
C GLU A 184 -8.93 -16.18 9.57
N PHE A 185 -8.20 -16.95 8.77
CA PHE A 185 -7.14 -16.41 7.93
C PHE A 185 -7.72 -15.45 6.89
N ILE A 186 -7.04 -14.32 6.70
CA ILE A 186 -7.36 -13.32 5.69
C ILE A 186 -6.11 -12.97 4.90
N GLY A 187 -6.26 -12.57 3.64
CA GLY A 187 -5.12 -12.17 2.85
C GLY A 187 -5.44 -11.97 1.39
N GLY A 188 -4.39 -11.82 0.59
CA GLY A 188 -4.51 -11.62 -0.82
C GLY A 188 -3.19 -11.27 -1.48
N ALA A 189 -3.25 -11.01 -2.77
CA ALA A 189 -2.11 -10.60 -3.56
C ALA A 189 -2.51 -9.50 -4.54
N GLU A 190 -1.53 -8.66 -4.87
CA GLU A 190 -1.64 -7.62 -5.87
C GLU A 190 -0.54 -7.83 -6.92
N ILE A 191 -0.95 -8.04 -8.16
CA ILE A 191 -0.06 -8.11 -9.32
C ILE A 191 -0.08 -6.75 -10.00
N LEU A 192 1.07 -6.06 -10.02
CA LEU A 192 1.23 -4.77 -10.65
C LEU A 192 1.75 -4.97 -12.07
N PHE A 193 0.92 -4.69 -13.07
CA PHE A 193 1.31 -4.70 -14.49
C PHE A 193 2.02 -3.42 -14.89
N SER A 194 1.71 -2.33 -14.19
CA SER A 194 2.38 -1.04 -14.30
C SER A 194 2.25 -0.30 -12.98
N TYR A 195 2.88 0.87 -12.87
CA TYR A 195 2.66 1.76 -11.73
C TYR A 195 1.20 2.25 -11.61
N LYS A 196 0.38 2.15 -12.67
CA LYS A 196 -1.02 2.60 -12.66
C LYS A 196 -2.05 1.50 -12.60
N VAL A 197 -1.70 0.27 -12.96
CA VAL A 197 -2.67 -0.82 -13.15
C VAL A 197 -2.23 -2.04 -12.36
N SER A 198 -3.12 -2.55 -11.51
CA SER A 198 -2.93 -3.80 -10.79
C SER A 198 -4.18 -4.67 -10.80
N VAL A 199 -3.96 -5.98 -10.66
CA VAL A 199 -5.02 -6.96 -10.38
C VAL A 199 -4.86 -7.45 -8.96
N ILE A 200 -5.98 -7.58 -8.27
CA ILE A 200 -6.07 -7.94 -6.86
C ILE A 200 -6.87 -9.22 -6.74
N GLY A 201 -6.35 -10.15 -5.94
CA GLY A 201 -7.10 -11.29 -5.43
C GLY A 201 -7.08 -11.23 -3.90
N GLU A 202 -8.21 -11.49 -3.27
CA GLU A 202 -8.39 -11.41 -1.81
C GLU A 202 -9.21 -12.59 -1.30
N TRP A 203 -8.81 -13.15 -0.15
CA TRP A 203 -9.58 -14.07 0.66
C TRP A 203 -9.96 -13.38 1.99
N ASP A 204 -11.26 -13.16 2.21
CA ASP A 204 -11.80 -12.44 3.38
C ASP A 204 -12.16 -13.35 4.57
N GLY A 205 -11.66 -14.60 4.57
CA GLY A 205 -12.01 -15.64 5.53
C GLY A 205 -13.28 -16.41 5.17
N ARG A 206 -13.97 -16.11 4.06
CA ARG A 206 -15.17 -16.84 3.64
C ARG A 206 -15.22 -17.05 2.14
N GLN A 207 -14.84 -16.04 1.38
CA GLN A 207 -14.95 -16.06 -0.07
C GLN A 207 -13.77 -15.37 -0.72
N PHE A 208 -13.49 -15.81 -1.94
CA PHE A 208 -12.51 -15.16 -2.79
C PHE A 208 -13.15 -13.99 -3.54
N ASN A 209 -12.49 -12.85 -3.51
CA ASN A 209 -12.86 -11.62 -4.17
C ASN A 209 -11.71 -11.21 -5.11
N ALA A 210 -12.04 -10.52 -6.19
CA ALA A 210 -11.04 -10.09 -7.16
C ALA A 210 -11.41 -8.75 -7.77
N GLY A 211 -10.41 -7.96 -8.16
CA GLY A 211 -10.65 -6.68 -8.80
C GLY A 211 -9.48 -6.18 -9.63
N LEU A 212 -9.78 -5.27 -10.54
CA LEU A 212 -8.82 -4.43 -11.22
C LEU A 212 -8.75 -3.09 -10.48
N ARG A 213 -7.53 -2.59 -10.27
CA ARG A 213 -7.27 -1.28 -9.68
C ARG A 213 -6.51 -0.41 -10.67
N TYR A 214 -6.95 0.85 -10.75
CA TYR A 214 -6.34 1.88 -11.57
C TYR A 214 -5.99 3.12 -10.73
N ALA A 215 -4.74 3.55 -10.75
CA ALA A 215 -4.29 4.80 -10.17
C ALA A 215 -4.06 5.82 -11.29
N ARG A 216 -4.85 6.89 -11.32
CA ARG A 216 -4.66 7.97 -12.30
C ARG A 216 -3.39 8.76 -11.97
N ASP A 217 -3.27 9.12 -10.70
CA ASP A 217 -2.23 9.95 -10.09
C ASP A 217 -2.16 9.61 -8.58
N GLU A 218 -1.44 10.40 -7.79
CA GLU A 218 -1.33 10.20 -6.34
C GLU A 218 -2.64 10.45 -5.59
N ALA A 219 -3.55 11.24 -6.16
CA ALA A 219 -4.79 11.62 -5.53
C ALA A 219 -5.86 10.57 -5.81
N LEU A 220 -6.09 10.21 -7.07
CA LEU A 220 -7.23 9.41 -7.49
C LEU A 220 -6.87 7.95 -7.81
N ARG A 221 -7.51 7.03 -7.07
CA ARG A 221 -7.49 5.59 -7.30
C ARG A 221 -8.90 5.05 -7.49
N LEU A 222 -9.05 4.09 -8.39
CA LEU A 222 -10.32 3.45 -8.75
C LEU A 222 -10.15 1.93 -8.64
N GLN A 223 -11.21 1.23 -8.26
CA GLN A 223 -11.27 -0.24 -8.35
C GLN A 223 -12.61 -0.69 -8.89
N ILE A 224 -12.61 -1.78 -9.67
CA ILE A 224 -13.80 -2.48 -10.12
C ILE A 224 -13.55 -3.98 -10.03
N GLY A 225 -14.55 -4.76 -9.64
CA GLY A 225 -14.35 -6.20 -9.54
C GLY A 225 -15.56 -6.95 -9.02
N ILE A 226 -15.30 -8.15 -8.50
CA ILE A 226 -16.29 -9.05 -7.91
C ILE A 226 -16.01 -9.16 -6.41
N LEU A 227 -17.01 -8.81 -5.62
CA LEU A 227 -17.09 -8.99 -4.18
C LEU A 227 -18.32 -9.84 -3.88
N ALA A 228 -18.16 -10.98 -3.22
CA ALA A 228 -19.28 -11.86 -2.86
C ALA A 228 -20.20 -12.23 -4.04
N LYS A 229 -19.62 -12.55 -5.21
CA LYS A 229 -20.33 -12.83 -6.48
C LYS A 229 -21.12 -11.65 -7.05
N ARG A 230 -20.92 -10.43 -6.55
CA ARG A 230 -21.54 -9.20 -7.05
C ARG A 230 -20.48 -8.24 -7.56
N LEU A 231 -20.85 -7.42 -8.53
CA LEU A 231 -19.98 -6.34 -8.98
C LEU A 231 -19.82 -5.30 -7.88
N PHE A 232 -18.60 -4.79 -7.74
CA PHE A 232 -18.33 -3.60 -6.94
C PHE A 232 -17.54 -2.57 -7.74
N PHE A 233 -17.69 -1.32 -7.33
CA PHE A 233 -16.88 -0.20 -7.77
C PHE A 233 -16.43 0.59 -6.54
N SER A 234 -15.20 1.07 -6.52
CA SER A 234 -14.72 1.94 -5.44
C SER A 234 -13.81 3.02 -5.96
N THR A 235 -13.78 4.14 -5.25
CA THR A 235 -12.85 5.24 -5.48
C THR A 235 -12.16 5.62 -4.19
N THR A 236 -10.92 6.07 -4.27
CA THR A 236 -10.23 6.71 -3.15
C THR A 236 -9.54 7.97 -3.66
N TYR A 237 -9.77 9.07 -2.95
CA TYR A 237 -9.16 10.36 -3.21
C TYR A 237 -8.27 10.76 -2.04
N ALA A 238 -7.01 11.10 -2.31
CA ALA A 238 -6.05 11.52 -1.31
C ALA A 238 -5.79 13.03 -1.38
N PHE A 239 -5.84 13.71 -0.23
CA PHE A 239 -5.61 15.14 -0.07
C PHE A 239 -4.36 15.37 0.78
N THR A 240 -3.52 16.31 0.35
CA THR A 240 -2.35 16.79 1.11
C THR A 240 -2.60 18.26 1.45
N PHE A 241 -2.30 18.67 2.68
CA PHE A 241 -2.43 20.04 3.17
C PHE A 241 -1.05 20.61 3.50
#